data_AF-A0A1W1I446-F1
#
_entry.id   AF-A0A1W1I446-F1
#
_cell.length_a   1.000
_cell.length_b   1.000
_cell.length_c   1.000
_cell.angle_alpha   90.00
_cell.angle_beta   90.00
_cell.angle_gamma   90.00
#
_symmetry.space_group_name_H-M   'P 1'
#
loop_
_entity.id
_entity.type
_entity.pdbx_description
1 polymer ?
#
loop_
_entity_poly.entity_id
_entity_poly.type
_entity_poly.pdbx_seq_one_letter_code
_entity_poly.pdbx_strand_id
1 'polypeptide(L)'
;MRLFPQGLPQSVDRPTAPVRAEACGKSVRLLLCTVATAVCVGCVSTGPDGPKPFDLHLQSYRERLAAEPVLSRQFRACLAQVRDSDPEADDEPITPVRALIRKVRERDPVAGDSLSNLQDLVAGLIQDKGRSLDIVSLKGVVAAARLWQERIDVEEEDLAKGASRFARLLVAYNKAYFGNLRLVEAEPPPGETAGGVRPATSVGFVDRSGRSFLFPGLPFQASLESDAFTAEPGSTATSQRIGADLTRIFIEAFFDAAFEVPAVEGATALQVDWAAERPFPELRPDQSGIPLSGMARVTRDALRVEAVVMTKVGEAVRGGSVAGTGNETLAASLETAAGVTAKKLVEHGGYCYLQVKPPATQGH
;
A
#
# COMPACT_ATOMS: atom_id res chain seq x y z
N MET A 1 8.70 29.18 -31.65
CA MET A 1 9.83 30.04 -31.21
C MET A 1 10.90 29.14 -30.62
N ARG A 2 12.18 29.28 -31.05
CA ARG A 2 13.34 28.57 -30.49
C ARG A 2 14.33 29.61 -29.96
N LEU A 3 14.75 29.52 -28.70
CA LEU A 3 16.00 30.11 -28.20
C LEU A 3 16.39 29.41 -26.89
N PHE A 4 17.50 28.66 -26.89
CA PHE A 4 18.59 28.71 -25.89
C PHE A 4 19.79 27.91 -26.47
N PRO A 5 21.05 28.34 -26.25
CA PRO A 5 22.20 27.85 -27.02
C PRO A 5 22.97 26.71 -26.34
N GLN A 6 23.77 26.00 -27.14
CA GLN A 6 24.72 24.99 -26.71
C GLN A 6 25.99 25.61 -26.09
N GLY A 7 26.66 24.86 -25.21
CA GLY A 7 27.97 25.24 -24.67
C GLY A 7 28.62 24.16 -23.81
N LEU A 8 29.32 23.22 -24.45
CA LEU A 8 30.34 22.36 -23.81
C LEU A 8 31.74 22.85 -24.22
N PRO A 9 32.77 22.57 -23.40
CA PRO A 9 33.88 21.80 -23.96
C PRO A 9 34.39 20.65 -23.06
N GLN A 10 35.35 19.92 -23.64
CA GLN A 10 35.89 18.62 -23.24
C GLN A 10 36.79 18.70 -21.98
N SER A 11 36.73 17.72 -21.07
CA SER A 11 37.63 16.55 -20.90
C SER A 11 39.08 16.86 -20.46
N VAL A 12 39.62 16.05 -19.54
CA VAL A 12 41.02 15.54 -19.48
C VAL A 12 41.23 14.66 -18.23
N ASP A 13 41.80 13.48 -18.47
CA ASP A 13 42.60 12.55 -17.66
C ASP A 13 42.24 12.08 -16.23
N ARG A 14 42.16 10.74 -16.11
CA ARG A 14 42.48 9.94 -14.92
C ARG A 14 43.93 9.47 -14.97
N PRO A 15 44.61 9.35 -13.81
CA PRO A 15 45.64 8.34 -13.58
C PRO A 15 45.16 7.25 -12.61
N THR A 16 45.50 6.01 -12.91
CA THR A 16 45.32 4.82 -12.05
C THR A 16 46.59 4.51 -11.25
N ALA A 17 46.46 4.24 -9.94
CA ALA A 17 47.43 3.45 -9.17
C ALA A 17 46.77 2.81 -7.93
N PRO A 18 47.23 1.63 -7.46
CA PRO A 18 46.53 0.84 -6.44
C PRO A 18 47.06 1.07 -5.02
N VAL A 19 46.21 0.85 -4.00
CA VAL A 19 46.63 0.70 -2.61
C VAL A 19 46.20 -0.67 -2.08
N ARG A 20 47.18 -1.49 -1.70
CA ARG A 20 46.99 -2.65 -0.81
C ARG A 20 47.02 -2.18 0.64
N ALA A 21 46.08 -2.66 1.44
CA ALA A 21 46.22 -2.87 2.88
C ALA A 21 45.39 -4.13 3.18
N GLU A 22 46.02 -5.29 3.27
CA GLU A 22 46.53 -5.88 4.52
C GLU A 22 45.46 -6.07 5.60
N ALA A 23 45.21 -7.34 5.92
CA ALA A 23 44.31 -7.75 6.97
C ALA A 23 44.95 -7.54 8.36
N CYS A 24 44.21 -6.98 9.30
CA CYS A 24 44.50 -7.14 10.72
C CYS A 24 43.23 -7.62 11.43
N GLY A 25 43.10 -8.93 11.59
CA GLY A 25 42.07 -9.52 12.43
C GLY A 25 42.45 -9.37 13.90
N LYS A 26 41.47 -9.06 14.76
CA LYS A 26 41.53 -9.34 16.20
C LYS A 26 40.14 -9.50 16.80
N SER A 27 39.88 -10.70 17.28
CA SER A 27 38.74 -11.03 18.11
C SER A 27 38.76 -10.20 19.40
N VAL A 28 37.62 -9.63 19.81
CA VAL A 28 37.40 -9.20 21.19
C VAL A 28 36.10 -9.84 21.68
N ARG A 29 36.25 -10.82 22.57
CA ARG A 29 35.18 -11.27 23.48
C ARG A 29 35.35 -10.53 24.82
N LEU A 30 34.25 -10.51 25.57
CA LEU A 30 34.14 -10.42 27.03
C LEU A 30 33.84 -9.05 27.71
N LEU A 31 32.65 -9.03 28.33
CA LEU A 31 32.29 -8.58 29.69
C LEU A 31 32.45 -7.12 30.16
N LEU A 32 31.33 -6.53 30.61
CA LEU A 32 31.03 -5.96 31.96
C LEU A 32 29.78 -5.04 31.82
N CYS A 33 28.57 -5.42 32.21
CA CYS A 33 27.98 -5.52 33.56
C CYS A 33 27.81 -4.19 34.35
N THR A 34 26.57 -4.00 34.82
CA THR A 34 26.08 -3.18 35.97
C THR A 34 26.21 -1.65 35.98
N VAL A 35 25.08 -0.96 35.83
CA VAL A 35 24.49 -0.01 36.82
C VAL A 35 22.96 -0.12 36.81
N ALA A 36 22.29 0.06 37.96
CA ALA A 36 20.83 0.06 38.15
C ALA A 36 20.47 1.03 39.33
N THR A 37 19.22 1.40 39.66
CA THR A 37 17.88 0.83 39.33
C THR A 37 16.77 1.90 39.43
N ALA A 38 15.56 1.57 38.93
CA ALA A 38 14.20 2.06 39.28
C ALA A 38 13.57 3.04 38.28
N VAL A 39 12.29 2.91 37.89
CA VAL A 39 11.07 2.66 38.70
C VAL A 39 10.10 1.64 38.06
N CYS A 40 9.45 0.81 38.89
CA CYS A 40 8.36 -0.11 38.51
C CYS A 40 7.03 0.67 38.30
N VAL A 41 6.05 0.24 37.50
CA VAL A 41 5.30 -1.02 37.57
C VAL A 41 4.81 -1.43 36.17
N GLY A 42 4.99 -2.71 35.81
CA GLY A 42 4.53 -3.27 34.53
C GLY A 42 5.41 -4.42 34.06
N CYS A 43 5.29 -5.59 34.70
CA CYS A 43 6.15 -6.74 34.43
C CYS A 43 5.89 -7.37 33.06
N VAL A 44 6.59 -6.89 32.02
CA VAL A 44 6.88 -7.69 30.82
C VAL A 44 8.30 -8.20 30.95
N SER A 45 8.44 -9.42 31.47
CA SER A 45 9.73 -10.11 31.52
C SER A 45 10.20 -10.46 30.11
N THR A 46 11.24 -9.76 29.64
CA THR A 46 11.95 -10.10 28.40
C THR A 46 12.77 -11.38 28.62
N GLY A 47 12.14 -12.53 28.35
CA GLY A 47 12.87 -13.78 28.14
C GLY A 47 13.66 -13.77 26.83
N PRO A 48 14.35 -14.87 26.47
CA PRO A 48 15.00 -15.05 25.17
C PRO A 48 14.00 -15.26 24.02
N ASP A 49 12.79 -14.70 24.13
CA ASP A 49 11.78 -14.63 23.08
C ASP A 49 12.31 -13.68 22.00
N GLY A 50 12.89 -14.25 20.93
CA GLY A 50 13.06 -13.52 19.67
C GLY A 50 11.71 -12.93 19.22
N PRO A 51 11.71 -11.85 18.40
CA PRO A 51 10.50 -11.13 18.02
C PRO A 51 9.44 -12.10 17.50
N LYS A 52 8.32 -12.22 18.25
CA LYS A 52 7.27 -13.18 17.92
C LYS A 52 6.84 -12.99 16.47
N PRO A 53 6.82 -14.07 15.65
CA PRO A 53 6.60 -13.98 14.22
C PRO A 53 5.25 -13.30 13.96
N PHE A 54 5.19 -12.52 12.89
CA PHE A 54 3.94 -11.93 12.44
C PHE A 54 3.08 -13.04 11.82
N ASP A 55 2.20 -13.66 12.60
CA ASP A 55 1.08 -14.41 12.02
C ASP A 55 0.12 -13.39 11.39
N LEU A 56 0.33 -13.12 10.08
CA LEU A 56 -0.52 -12.28 9.23
C LEU A 56 -1.90 -12.90 8.98
N HIS A 57 -2.42 -13.70 9.92
CA HIS A 57 -3.60 -14.56 9.85
C HIS A 57 -3.65 -15.58 8.70
N LEU A 58 -2.92 -15.41 7.60
CA LEU A 58 -2.93 -16.28 6.43
C LEU A 58 -2.52 -17.72 6.78
N GLN A 59 -1.55 -17.88 7.69
CA GLN A 59 -1.18 -19.19 8.19
C GLN A 59 -2.22 -19.73 9.17
N SER A 60 -2.75 -18.90 10.08
CA SER A 60 -3.89 -19.28 10.92
C SER A 60 -5.08 -19.79 10.09
N TYR A 61 -5.38 -19.18 8.93
CA TYR A 61 -6.44 -19.66 8.02
C TYR A 61 -6.12 -21.03 7.42
N ARG A 62 -4.88 -21.25 6.95
CA ARG A 62 -4.45 -22.58 6.46
C ARG A 62 -4.50 -23.65 7.53
N GLU A 63 -4.04 -23.35 8.75
CA GLU A 63 -4.05 -24.26 9.89
C GLU A 63 -5.50 -24.58 10.33
N ARG A 64 -6.41 -23.60 10.34
CA ARG A 64 -7.84 -23.81 10.60
C ARG A 64 -8.56 -24.64 9.54
N LEU A 65 -8.14 -24.55 8.28
CA LEU A 65 -8.70 -25.32 7.16
C LEU A 65 -7.98 -26.65 6.90
N ALA A 66 -6.92 -26.98 7.66
CA ALA A 66 -6.14 -28.19 7.44
C ALA A 66 -6.95 -29.48 7.61
N ALA A 67 -7.97 -29.46 8.49
CA ALA A 67 -8.91 -30.56 8.69
C ALA A 67 -10.04 -30.62 7.63
N GLU A 68 -10.16 -29.63 6.74
CA GLU A 68 -11.28 -29.45 5.82
C GLU A 68 -10.77 -29.36 4.36
N PRO A 69 -10.38 -30.49 3.73
CA PRO A 69 -9.63 -30.51 2.46
C PRO A 69 -10.41 -29.97 1.25
N VAL A 70 -11.75 -29.88 1.33
CA VAL A 70 -12.58 -29.22 0.32
C VAL A 70 -12.46 -27.70 0.45
N LEU A 71 -12.70 -27.15 1.65
CA LEU A 71 -12.60 -25.71 1.91
C LEU A 71 -11.15 -25.22 1.73
N SER A 72 -10.15 -26.02 2.11
CA SER A 72 -8.73 -25.71 1.88
C SER A 72 -8.35 -25.59 0.39
N ARG A 73 -9.00 -26.36 -0.50
CA ARG A 73 -8.84 -26.21 -1.96
C ARG A 73 -9.56 -24.97 -2.47
N GLN A 74 -10.81 -24.73 -2.05
CA GLN A 74 -11.57 -23.53 -2.43
C GLN A 74 -10.86 -22.25 -1.97
N PHE A 75 -10.26 -22.26 -0.77
CA PHE A 75 -9.49 -21.15 -0.21
C PHE A 75 -8.25 -20.85 -1.06
N ARG A 76 -7.49 -21.88 -1.45
CA ARG A 76 -6.36 -21.72 -2.38
C ARG A 76 -6.80 -21.21 -3.75
N ALA A 77 -7.89 -21.74 -4.29
CA ALA A 77 -8.44 -21.27 -5.55
C ALA A 77 -8.83 -19.79 -5.50
N CYS A 78 -9.45 -19.31 -4.41
CA CYS A 78 -9.73 -17.89 -4.20
C CYS A 78 -8.44 -17.06 -4.07
N LEU A 79 -7.45 -17.52 -3.29
CA LEU A 79 -6.16 -16.82 -3.16
C LEU A 79 -5.43 -16.66 -4.50
N ALA A 80 -5.47 -17.70 -5.34
CA ALA A 80 -4.86 -17.73 -6.66
C ALA A 80 -5.72 -17.09 -7.76
N GLN A 81 -6.97 -16.70 -7.47
CA GLN A 81 -7.91 -16.21 -8.47
C GLN A 81 -7.44 -14.88 -9.07
N VAL A 82 -6.93 -14.96 -10.30
CA VAL A 82 -6.68 -13.78 -11.14
C VAL A 82 -7.89 -13.60 -12.05
N ARG A 83 -8.66 -12.52 -11.86
CA ARG A 83 -9.98 -12.33 -12.49
C ARG A 83 -9.95 -12.32 -14.03
N ASP A 84 -8.77 -12.05 -14.60
CA ASP A 84 -8.47 -11.93 -16.03
C ASP A 84 -7.31 -12.85 -16.49
N SER A 85 -7.14 -14.07 -15.96
CA SER A 85 -6.14 -15.03 -16.48
C SER A 85 -6.74 -16.39 -16.78
N ASP A 86 -6.12 -17.11 -17.72
CA ASP A 86 -6.48 -18.51 -18.01
C ASP A 86 -6.37 -19.39 -16.76
N PRO A 87 -7.28 -20.39 -16.61
CA PRO A 87 -7.40 -21.20 -15.40
C PRO A 87 -6.27 -22.23 -15.20
N GLU A 88 -5.25 -22.26 -16.06
CA GLU A 88 -4.10 -23.19 -15.99
C GLU A 88 -2.92 -22.67 -15.14
N ALA A 89 -3.10 -21.58 -14.39
CA ALA A 89 -2.04 -21.04 -13.54
C ALA A 89 -1.78 -21.89 -12.27
N ASP A 90 -0.51 -22.11 -11.93
CA ASP A 90 -0.07 -22.89 -10.77
C ASP A 90 -0.70 -22.44 -9.44
N ASP A 91 -0.87 -23.42 -8.55
CA ASP A 91 -1.57 -23.40 -7.25
C ASP A 91 -0.93 -22.49 -6.17
N GLU A 92 -0.04 -21.56 -6.56
CA GLU A 92 0.71 -20.68 -5.65
C GLU A 92 -0.09 -19.43 -5.20
N PRO A 93 0.04 -19.01 -3.92
CA PRO A 93 -0.66 -17.85 -3.38
C PRO A 93 -0.14 -16.48 -3.89
N ILE A 94 0.96 -16.48 -4.66
CA ILE A 94 1.58 -15.26 -5.22
C ILE A 94 1.10 -15.03 -6.67
N THR A 95 0.33 -15.97 -7.24
CA THR A 95 -0.10 -15.97 -8.64
C THR A 95 -0.74 -14.65 -9.12
N PRO A 96 -1.63 -13.96 -8.37
CA PRO A 96 -2.18 -12.68 -8.83
C PRO A 96 -1.15 -11.54 -8.92
N VAL A 97 -0.24 -11.45 -7.95
CA VAL A 97 0.87 -10.48 -7.94
C VAL A 97 1.82 -10.74 -9.11
N ARG A 98 2.21 -12.01 -9.31
CA ARG A 98 3.11 -12.41 -10.41
C ARG A 98 2.45 -12.21 -11.79
N ALA A 99 1.16 -12.52 -11.92
CA ALA A 99 0.41 -12.32 -13.16
C ALA A 99 0.26 -10.84 -13.52
N LEU A 100 0.01 -9.96 -12.54
CA LEU A 100 -0.03 -8.52 -12.75
C LEU A 100 1.35 -7.98 -13.18
N ILE A 101 2.43 -8.36 -12.49
CA ILE A 101 3.80 -7.96 -12.84
C ILE A 101 4.15 -8.44 -14.26
N ARG A 102 3.79 -9.68 -14.63
CA ARG A 102 3.98 -10.21 -15.98
C ARG A 102 3.24 -9.36 -17.02
N LYS A 103 1.94 -9.07 -16.82
CA LYS A 103 1.13 -8.22 -17.73
C LYS A 103 1.68 -6.80 -17.87
N VAL A 104 2.28 -6.25 -16.82
CA VAL A 104 2.98 -4.95 -16.89
C VAL A 104 4.28 -5.11 -17.70
N ARG A 105 5.12 -6.10 -17.39
CA ARG A 105 6.39 -6.39 -18.09
C ARG A 105 6.22 -6.65 -19.59
N GLU A 106 5.13 -7.30 -19.98
CA GLU A 106 4.76 -7.56 -21.39
C GLU A 106 4.50 -6.27 -22.20
N ARG A 107 4.02 -5.20 -21.55
CA ARG A 107 3.82 -3.88 -22.19
C ARG A 107 5.02 -2.96 -22.01
N ASP A 108 5.65 -3.00 -20.84
CA ASP A 108 6.79 -2.17 -20.47
C ASP A 108 7.75 -2.97 -19.55
N PRO A 109 8.86 -3.49 -20.09
CA PRO A 109 9.81 -4.31 -19.33
C PRO A 109 10.42 -3.59 -18.13
N VAL A 110 10.75 -2.29 -18.27
CA VAL A 110 11.39 -1.50 -17.20
C VAL A 110 10.42 -1.26 -16.05
N ALA A 111 9.16 -0.96 -16.38
CA ALA A 111 8.07 -0.85 -15.42
C ALA A 111 7.86 -2.17 -14.67
N GLY A 112 7.77 -3.28 -15.40
CA GLY A 112 7.59 -4.61 -14.83
C GLY A 112 8.73 -5.02 -13.90
N ASP A 113 9.98 -4.74 -14.29
CA ASP A 113 11.16 -5.06 -13.49
C ASP A 113 11.18 -4.30 -12.16
N SER A 114 10.79 -3.02 -12.15
CA SER A 114 10.69 -2.22 -10.91
C SER A 114 9.76 -2.84 -9.86
N LEU A 115 8.70 -3.54 -10.31
CA LEU A 115 7.71 -4.18 -9.45
C LEU A 115 8.18 -5.52 -8.87
N SER A 116 9.31 -6.07 -9.31
CA SER A 116 9.82 -7.37 -8.80
C SER A 116 10.08 -7.35 -7.29
N ASN A 117 10.50 -6.20 -6.75
CA ASN A 117 10.69 -6.01 -5.29
C ASN A 117 9.40 -6.21 -4.47
N LEU A 118 8.21 -5.93 -5.05
CA LEU A 118 6.93 -6.22 -4.41
C LEU A 118 6.67 -7.73 -4.36
N GLN A 119 7.04 -8.48 -5.42
CA GLN A 119 6.92 -9.94 -5.43
C GLN A 119 7.80 -10.57 -4.35
N ASP A 120 9.05 -10.12 -4.21
CA ASP A 120 10.00 -10.65 -3.24
C ASP A 120 9.58 -10.31 -1.80
N LEU A 121 9.08 -9.08 -1.57
CA LEU A 121 8.48 -8.67 -0.29
C LEU A 121 7.27 -9.55 0.08
N VAL A 122 6.36 -9.78 -0.88
CA VAL A 122 5.18 -10.64 -0.67
C VAL A 122 5.58 -12.09 -0.41
N ALA A 123 6.57 -12.62 -1.13
CA ALA A 123 7.09 -13.96 -0.90
C ALA A 123 7.65 -14.11 0.52
N GLY A 124 8.48 -13.15 0.96
CA GLY A 124 9.02 -13.10 2.31
C GLY A 124 7.94 -13.03 3.40
N LEU A 125 6.89 -12.23 3.19
CA LEU A 125 5.75 -12.11 4.11
C LEU A 125 4.85 -13.36 4.17
N ILE A 126 4.76 -14.15 3.09
CA ILE A 126 3.87 -15.33 3.03
C ILE A 126 4.58 -16.62 3.48
N GLN A 127 5.88 -16.76 3.23
CA GLN A 127 6.55 -18.06 3.32
C GLN A 127 7.17 -18.38 4.70
N ASP A 128 7.51 -17.38 5.51
CA ASP A 128 8.51 -17.57 6.57
C ASP A 128 7.98 -17.32 8.00
N LYS A 129 7.91 -18.38 8.83
CA LYS A 129 7.68 -18.29 10.29
C LYS A 129 8.93 -17.79 11.04
N GLY A 130 9.45 -16.61 10.70
CA GLY A 130 10.51 -15.99 11.51
C GLY A 130 11.50 -15.08 10.81
N ARG A 131 11.54 -15.00 9.46
CA ARG A 131 12.33 -13.92 8.83
C ARG A 131 11.79 -12.54 9.20
N SER A 132 12.72 -11.68 9.59
CA SER A 132 12.48 -10.23 9.65
C SER A 132 12.14 -9.70 8.25
N LEU A 133 11.23 -8.74 8.19
CA LEU A 133 10.99 -7.90 7.01
C LEU A 133 12.33 -7.38 6.45
N ASP A 134 12.63 -7.71 5.20
CA ASP A 134 13.86 -7.26 4.56
C ASP A 134 13.78 -5.76 4.20
N ILE A 135 14.61 -4.98 4.86
CA ILE A 135 14.75 -3.53 4.63
C ILE A 135 15.26 -3.26 3.20
N VAL A 136 16.00 -4.18 2.57
CA VAL A 136 16.44 -4.02 1.17
C VAL A 136 15.26 -4.13 0.22
N SER A 137 14.43 -5.17 0.34
CA SER A 137 13.17 -5.32 -0.41
C SER A 137 12.24 -4.12 -0.19
N LEU A 138 12.06 -3.65 1.05
CA LEU A 138 11.25 -2.46 1.34
C LEU A 138 11.80 -1.19 0.67
N LYS A 139 13.13 -0.99 0.66
CA LYS A 139 13.76 0.11 -0.09
C LYS A 139 13.53 -0.01 -1.59
N GLY A 140 13.57 -1.24 -2.13
CA GLY A 140 13.20 -1.52 -3.52
C GLY A 140 11.74 -1.17 -3.85
N VAL A 141 10.80 -1.45 -2.95
CA VAL A 141 9.39 -1.06 -3.08
C VAL A 141 9.19 0.45 -3.02
N VAL A 142 9.86 1.15 -2.10
CA VAL A 142 9.79 2.63 -2.03
C VAL A 142 10.43 3.28 -3.26
N ALA A 143 11.53 2.72 -3.78
CA ALA A 143 12.13 3.18 -5.04
C ALA A 143 11.21 2.95 -6.25
N ALA A 144 10.53 1.80 -6.31
CA ALA A 144 9.51 1.54 -7.33
C ALA A 144 8.34 2.52 -7.23
N ALA A 145 7.81 2.75 -6.02
CA ALA A 145 6.75 3.73 -5.79
C ALA A 145 7.13 5.11 -6.32
N ARG A 146 8.35 5.58 -6.00
CA ARG A 146 8.87 6.85 -6.51
C ARG A 146 8.98 6.88 -8.04
N LEU A 147 9.56 5.84 -8.66
CA LEU A 147 9.70 5.76 -10.12
C LEU A 147 8.34 5.84 -10.83
N TRP A 148 7.33 5.16 -10.31
CA TRP A 148 5.98 5.20 -10.87
C TRP A 148 5.30 6.56 -10.67
N GLN A 149 5.51 7.22 -9.53
CA GLN A 149 5.01 8.58 -9.30
C GLN A 149 5.66 9.60 -10.25
N GLU A 150 6.98 9.48 -10.50
CA GLU A 150 7.71 10.30 -11.48
C GLU A 150 7.20 10.09 -12.92
N ARG A 151 6.66 8.91 -13.26
CA ARG A 151 6.07 8.64 -14.58
C ARG A 151 4.67 9.22 -14.78
N ILE A 152 3.83 9.24 -13.75
CA ILE A 152 2.45 9.75 -13.87
C ILE A 152 2.46 11.22 -14.28
N ASP A 153 3.40 12.01 -13.75
CA ASP A 153 3.59 13.43 -14.09
C ASP A 153 3.89 13.67 -15.58
N VAL A 154 4.45 12.68 -16.27
CA VAL A 154 4.88 12.77 -17.68
C VAL A 154 3.92 12.04 -18.65
N GLU A 155 3.38 10.90 -18.23
CA GLU A 155 2.70 9.92 -19.10
C GLU A 155 1.20 9.74 -18.76
N GLU A 156 0.60 10.67 -17.99
CA GLU A 156 -0.75 10.51 -17.41
C GLU A 156 -1.83 10.05 -18.40
N GLU A 157 -1.88 10.66 -19.59
CA GLU A 157 -2.87 10.32 -20.63
C GLU A 157 -2.63 8.93 -21.23
N ASP A 158 -1.37 8.55 -21.45
CA ASP A 158 -1.00 7.25 -22.03
C ASP A 158 -1.25 6.12 -21.01
N LEU A 159 -0.96 6.39 -19.74
CA LEU A 159 -1.30 5.52 -18.61
C LEU A 159 -2.83 5.36 -18.46
N ALA A 160 -3.60 6.42 -18.66
CA ALA A 160 -5.06 6.34 -18.61
C ALA A 160 -5.66 5.56 -19.82
N LYS A 161 -5.15 5.79 -21.03
CA LYS A 161 -5.71 5.25 -22.29
C LYS A 161 -5.27 3.83 -22.60
N GLY A 162 -3.98 3.50 -22.39
CA GLY A 162 -3.36 2.26 -22.90
C GLY A 162 -2.78 1.32 -21.85
N ALA A 163 -2.63 1.73 -20.59
CA ALA A 163 -1.92 0.93 -19.60
C ALA A 163 -2.81 -0.08 -18.84
N SER A 164 -2.17 -0.81 -17.93
CA SER A 164 -2.77 -1.89 -17.15
C SER A 164 -3.78 -1.39 -16.12
N ARG A 165 -4.62 -2.30 -15.61
CA ARG A 165 -5.53 -2.06 -14.48
C ARG A 165 -4.85 -1.34 -13.30
N PHE A 166 -3.62 -1.73 -12.99
CA PHE A 166 -2.78 -1.08 -11.99
C PHE A 166 -2.49 0.39 -12.32
N ALA A 167 -2.02 0.69 -13.53
CA ALA A 167 -1.72 2.06 -13.93
C ALA A 167 -2.97 2.96 -13.92
N ARG A 168 -4.13 2.43 -14.35
CA ARG A 168 -5.41 3.16 -14.27
C ARG A 168 -5.82 3.49 -12.83
N LEU A 169 -5.75 2.52 -11.91
CA LEU A 169 -5.98 2.78 -10.48
C LEU A 169 -4.99 3.81 -9.95
N LEU A 170 -3.70 3.68 -10.29
CA LEU A 170 -2.65 4.54 -9.77
C LEU A 170 -2.83 6.00 -10.21
N VAL A 171 -3.18 6.24 -11.48
CA VAL A 171 -3.52 7.58 -11.98
C VAL A 171 -4.76 8.12 -11.27
N ALA A 172 -5.83 7.32 -11.16
CA ALA A 172 -7.07 7.74 -10.51
C ALA A 172 -6.89 8.05 -9.01
N TYR A 173 -6.11 7.25 -8.30
CA TYR A 173 -5.84 7.42 -6.87
C TYR A 173 -5.00 8.67 -6.61
N ASN A 174 -3.97 8.94 -7.43
CA ASN A 174 -3.20 10.18 -7.33
C ASN A 174 -4.07 11.41 -7.63
N LYS A 175 -4.90 11.40 -8.69
CA LYS A 175 -5.86 12.49 -8.96
C LYS A 175 -6.82 12.74 -7.81
N ALA A 176 -7.33 11.69 -7.19
CA ALA A 176 -8.22 11.82 -6.03
C ALA A 176 -7.48 12.44 -4.83
N TYR A 177 -6.25 12.00 -4.54
CA TYR A 177 -5.41 12.46 -3.44
C TYR A 177 -4.96 13.92 -3.55
N PHE A 178 -4.41 14.32 -4.71
CA PHE A 178 -4.02 15.71 -5.00
C PHE A 178 -5.23 16.64 -5.24
N GLY A 179 -6.41 16.05 -5.39
CA GLY A 179 -7.68 16.75 -5.45
C GLY A 179 -8.16 16.99 -6.88
N ASN A 180 -9.08 16.16 -7.34
CA ASN A 180 -10.04 16.56 -8.38
C ASN A 180 -10.94 17.66 -7.79
N LEU A 181 -10.49 18.92 -7.89
CA LEU A 181 -11.29 20.10 -7.56
C LEU A 181 -12.47 20.16 -8.52
N ARG A 182 -13.64 19.68 -8.07
CA ARG A 182 -14.88 19.79 -8.84
C ARG A 182 -15.55 21.09 -8.43
N LEU A 183 -15.66 22.01 -9.38
CA LEU A 183 -16.61 23.11 -9.27
C LEU A 183 -18.01 22.50 -9.38
N VAL A 184 -18.79 22.59 -8.31
CA VAL A 184 -20.17 22.12 -8.29
C VAL A 184 -21.05 23.36 -8.33
N GLU A 185 -21.94 23.44 -9.31
CA GLU A 185 -23.01 24.42 -9.31
C GLU A 185 -23.90 24.14 -8.09
N ALA A 186 -23.94 25.08 -7.15
CA ALA A 186 -24.87 24.95 -6.03
C ALA A 186 -26.29 25.18 -6.56
N GLU A 187 -27.21 24.26 -6.24
CA GLU A 187 -28.63 24.53 -6.45
C GLU A 187 -28.98 25.84 -5.70
N PRO A 188 -29.60 26.82 -6.37
CA PRO A 188 -29.95 28.06 -5.72
C PRO A 188 -30.99 27.80 -4.62
N PRO A 189 -30.89 28.49 -3.47
CA PRO A 189 -31.92 28.38 -2.44
C PRO A 189 -33.29 28.81 -3.00
N PRO A 190 -34.41 28.24 -2.50
CA PRO A 190 -35.74 28.49 -3.04
C PRO A 190 -36.12 29.98 -2.92
N GLY A 191 -36.01 30.70 -4.04
CA GLY A 191 -36.22 32.15 -4.14
C GLY A 191 -35.16 32.90 -4.94
N GLU A 192 -33.98 32.32 -5.15
CA GLU A 192 -32.90 32.93 -5.95
C GLU A 192 -32.82 32.35 -7.37
N THR A 193 -32.42 33.18 -8.33
CA THR A 193 -32.42 32.84 -9.77
C THR A 193 -31.03 32.55 -10.35
N ALA A 194 -29.99 32.55 -9.52
CA ALA A 194 -28.61 32.28 -9.95
C ALA A 194 -27.91 31.33 -8.97
N GLY A 195 -27.67 30.09 -9.40
CA GLY A 195 -26.83 29.15 -8.65
C GLY A 195 -25.38 29.63 -8.63
N GLY A 196 -24.79 29.73 -7.45
CA GLY A 196 -23.37 30.06 -7.31
C GLY A 196 -22.49 28.83 -7.59
N VAL A 197 -21.41 29.01 -8.36
CA VAL A 197 -20.40 27.97 -8.53
C VAL A 197 -19.61 27.83 -7.22
N ARG A 198 -19.81 26.74 -6.48
CA ARG A 198 -19.09 26.47 -5.22
C ARG A 198 -17.92 25.50 -5.49
N PRO A 199 -16.71 25.77 -4.94
CA PRO A 199 -15.62 24.81 -5.00
C PRO A 199 -15.92 23.64 -4.06
N ALA A 200 -16.27 22.48 -4.59
CA ALA A 200 -16.33 21.25 -3.81
C ALA A 200 -14.90 20.68 -3.70
N THR A 201 -14.34 20.76 -2.50
CA THR A 201 -13.05 20.12 -2.19
C THR A 201 -13.20 18.60 -2.31
N SER A 202 -12.28 17.97 -3.06
CA SER A 202 -12.18 16.51 -3.16
C SER A 202 -12.19 15.86 -1.78
N VAL A 203 -12.92 14.74 -1.62
CA VAL A 203 -12.87 13.88 -0.43
C VAL A 203 -11.51 13.16 -0.27
N GLY A 204 -10.58 13.37 -1.20
CA GLY A 204 -9.29 12.72 -1.26
C GLY A 204 -9.34 11.38 -1.99
N PHE A 205 -8.22 10.65 -1.95
CA PHE A 205 -8.19 9.23 -2.29
C PHE A 205 -8.92 8.45 -1.19
N VAL A 206 -9.97 7.70 -1.56
CA VAL A 206 -10.73 6.85 -0.64
C VAL A 206 -10.36 5.40 -0.91
N ASP A 207 -9.72 4.75 0.07
CA ASP A 207 -9.30 3.36 -0.06
C ASP A 207 -10.51 2.40 -0.13
N ARG A 208 -10.24 1.14 -0.51
CA ARG A 208 -11.23 0.04 -0.60
C ARG A 208 -12.16 -0.08 0.62
N SER A 209 -11.71 0.34 1.80
CA SER A 209 -12.46 0.26 3.06
C SER A 209 -13.25 1.52 3.43
N GLY A 210 -13.17 2.57 2.62
CA GLY A 210 -13.83 3.87 2.86
C GLY A 210 -12.96 4.88 3.61
N ARG A 211 -11.68 4.58 3.85
CA ARG A 211 -10.77 5.50 4.55
C ARG A 211 -10.19 6.51 3.55
N SER A 212 -10.44 7.80 3.80
CA SER A 212 -9.97 8.91 2.98
C SER A 212 -8.55 9.38 3.33
N PHE A 213 -7.80 9.74 2.29
CA PHE A 213 -6.46 10.32 2.33
C PHE A 213 -6.43 11.55 1.41
N LEU A 214 -6.21 12.73 2.00
CA LEU A 214 -6.14 14.00 1.28
C LEU A 214 -4.73 14.56 1.35
N PHE A 215 -4.26 15.19 0.26
CA PHE A 215 -2.97 15.88 0.24
C PHE A 215 -2.91 16.93 1.37
N PRO A 216 -1.89 16.87 2.25
CA PRO A 216 -1.79 17.79 3.39
C PRO A 216 -1.57 19.23 2.90
N GLY A 217 -2.25 20.19 3.53
CA GLY A 217 -2.23 21.60 3.14
C GLY A 217 -3.31 22.02 2.16
N LEU A 218 -4.11 21.11 1.59
CA LEU A 218 -5.38 21.48 0.97
C LEU A 218 -6.38 21.90 2.07
N PRO A 219 -7.16 22.99 1.87
CA PRO A 219 -8.20 23.37 2.81
C PRO A 219 -9.29 22.29 2.84
N PHE A 220 -9.74 21.93 4.04
CA PHE A 220 -10.80 20.95 4.24
C PHE A 220 -12.09 21.71 4.58
N GLN A 221 -13.19 21.27 3.96
CA GLN A 221 -14.55 21.83 4.07
C GLN A 221 -14.78 23.21 3.42
N ALA A 222 -15.55 23.20 2.33
CA ALA A 222 -16.64 24.16 2.20
C ALA A 222 -17.85 23.55 2.93
N SER A 223 -18.30 24.13 4.04
CA SER A 223 -19.60 23.72 4.60
C SER A 223 -20.70 24.07 3.62
N LEU A 224 -21.55 23.11 3.28
CA LEU A 224 -22.73 23.34 2.43
C LEU A 224 -23.88 23.98 3.23
N GLU A 225 -23.85 23.91 4.57
CA GLU A 225 -24.93 24.40 5.44
C GLU A 225 -24.86 25.90 5.74
N SER A 226 -23.79 26.59 5.34
CA SER A 226 -23.67 28.04 5.49
C SER A 226 -23.07 28.70 4.26
N ASP A 227 -23.56 29.89 3.89
CA ASP A 227 -23.00 30.69 2.78
C ASP A 227 -21.58 31.23 3.08
N ALA A 228 -21.07 30.99 4.29
CA ALA A 228 -19.71 31.30 4.69
C ALA A 228 -18.76 30.13 4.36
N PHE A 229 -18.06 30.24 3.22
CA PHE A 229 -16.90 29.40 2.93
C PHE A 229 -15.83 29.58 4.02
N THR A 230 -15.76 28.61 4.95
CA THR A 230 -14.83 28.61 6.07
C THR A 230 -13.78 27.54 5.84
N ALA A 231 -12.73 27.87 5.09
CA ALA A 231 -11.62 26.97 4.87
C ALA A 231 -10.84 26.73 6.18
N GLU A 232 -10.98 25.55 6.78
CA GLU A 232 -10.05 25.14 7.83
C GLU A 232 -8.68 24.85 7.23
N PRO A 233 -7.58 25.34 7.85
CA PRO A 233 -6.24 25.05 7.37
C PRO A 233 -5.95 23.55 7.49
N GLY A 234 -5.78 22.89 6.34
CA GLY A 234 -5.39 21.49 6.30
C GLY A 234 -4.09 21.25 7.06
N SER A 235 -3.94 20.05 7.63
CA SER A 235 -2.73 19.63 8.34
C SER A 235 -1.47 19.92 7.52
N THR A 236 -0.40 20.39 8.18
CA THR A 236 0.83 20.84 7.53
C THR A 236 1.41 19.82 6.54
N ALA A 237 1.77 20.31 5.35
CA ALA A 237 2.47 19.55 4.34
C ALA A 237 3.91 19.24 4.79
N THR A 238 4.15 18.00 5.22
CA THR A 238 5.51 17.52 5.55
C THR A 238 5.96 16.48 4.54
N SER A 239 7.26 16.46 4.24
CA SER A 239 7.82 15.50 3.28
C SER A 239 7.65 14.05 3.76
N GLN A 240 7.69 13.80 5.07
CA GLN A 240 7.42 12.48 5.65
C GLN A 240 6.01 12.00 5.31
N ARG A 241 5.00 12.87 5.50
CA ARG A 241 3.61 12.51 5.23
C ARG A 241 3.36 12.32 3.73
N ILE A 242 3.84 13.23 2.89
CA ILE A 242 3.69 13.11 1.43
C ILE A 242 4.38 11.82 0.94
N GLY A 243 5.59 11.52 1.43
CA GLY A 243 6.29 10.27 1.09
C GLY A 243 5.55 9.01 1.55
N ALA A 244 4.93 9.02 2.73
CA ALA A 244 4.08 7.94 3.21
C ALA A 244 2.81 7.78 2.34
N ASP A 245 2.05 8.86 2.13
CA ASP A 245 0.77 8.84 1.41
C ASP A 245 0.96 8.42 -0.06
N LEU A 246 2.00 8.90 -0.75
CA LEU A 246 2.33 8.46 -2.12
C LEU A 246 2.77 6.99 -2.19
N THR A 247 3.44 6.48 -1.15
CA THR A 247 3.82 5.06 -1.05
C THR A 247 2.58 4.19 -0.80
N ARG A 248 1.67 4.65 0.06
CA ARG A 248 0.36 4.01 0.27
C ARG A 248 -0.42 3.93 -1.02
N ILE A 249 -0.61 5.04 -1.74
CA ILE A 249 -1.37 5.10 -2.99
C ILE A 249 -0.84 4.09 -4.02
N PHE A 250 0.48 4.02 -4.18
CA PHE A 250 1.13 3.04 -5.04
C PHE A 250 0.80 1.59 -4.68
N ILE A 251 0.86 1.25 -3.39
CA ILE A 251 0.64 -0.12 -2.89
C ILE A 251 -0.84 -0.50 -2.89
N GLU A 252 -1.74 0.41 -2.52
CA GLU A 252 -3.19 0.20 -2.61
C GLU A 252 -3.57 -0.07 -4.07
N ALA A 253 -3.15 0.79 -5.02
CA ALA A 253 -3.44 0.61 -6.44
C ALA A 253 -2.88 -0.72 -6.99
N PHE A 254 -1.66 -1.10 -6.59
CA PHE A 254 -1.04 -2.35 -7.03
C PHE A 254 -1.84 -3.57 -6.54
N PHE A 255 -2.16 -3.64 -5.25
CA PHE A 255 -2.87 -4.80 -4.70
C PHE A 255 -4.36 -4.80 -4.98
N ASP A 256 -5.00 -3.63 -5.15
CA ASP A 256 -6.38 -3.57 -5.63
C ASP A 256 -6.47 -4.11 -7.07
N ALA A 257 -5.52 -3.78 -7.94
CA ALA A 257 -5.43 -4.37 -9.29
C ALA A 257 -5.06 -5.86 -9.29
N ALA A 258 -4.34 -6.35 -8.27
CA ALA A 258 -3.93 -7.76 -8.19
C ALA A 258 -5.02 -8.66 -7.56
N PHE A 259 -5.68 -8.21 -6.49
CA PHE A 259 -6.57 -9.04 -5.68
C PHE A 259 -8.06 -8.76 -5.89
N GLU A 260 -8.44 -7.53 -6.30
CA GLU A 260 -9.84 -7.13 -6.51
C GLU A 260 -10.79 -7.52 -5.38
N VAL A 261 -10.36 -7.37 -4.12
CA VAL A 261 -11.25 -7.53 -2.96
C VAL A 261 -12.34 -6.43 -3.06
N PRO A 262 -13.64 -6.74 -2.87
CA PRO A 262 -14.71 -5.76 -3.03
C PRO A 262 -14.51 -4.48 -2.21
N ALA A 263 -14.81 -3.34 -2.83
CA ALA A 263 -14.71 -2.01 -2.24
C ALA A 263 -16.07 -1.48 -1.76
N VAL A 264 -16.08 -0.70 -0.69
CA VAL A 264 -17.29 0.00 -0.21
C VAL A 264 -17.74 1.08 -1.20
N GLU A 265 -19.02 1.43 -1.16
CA GLU A 265 -19.57 2.59 -1.87
C GLU A 265 -18.72 3.85 -1.59
N GLY A 266 -18.48 4.65 -2.62
CA GLY A 266 -17.65 5.87 -2.54
C GLY A 266 -16.13 5.65 -2.65
N ALA A 267 -15.61 4.42 -2.54
CA ALA A 267 -14.19 4.15 -2.74
C ALA A 267 -13.71 4.55 -4.14
N THR A 268 -12.49 5.11 -4.25
CA THR A 268 -11.99 5.68 -5.52
C THR A 268 -11.91 4.63 -6.64
N ALA A 269 -11.67 3.36 -6.31
CA ALA A 269 -11.65 2.24 -7.26
C ALA A 269 -12.96 2.07 -8.07
N LEU A 270 -14.10 2.39 -7.45
CA LEU A 270 -15.43 2.32 -8.08
C LEU A 270 -15.73 3.51 -8.99
N GLN A 271 -14.95 4.60 -8.86
CA GLN A 271 -15.11 5.84 -9.62
C GLN A 271 -14.26 5.85 -10.91
N VAL A 272 -13.45 4.82 -11.15
CA VAL A 272 -12.59 4.70 -12.34
C VAL A 272 -13.42 4.27 -13.54
N ASP A 273 -13.24 4.95 -14.68
CA ASP A 273 -13.79 4.47 -15.95
C ASP A 273 -12.97 3.27 -16.46
N TRP A 274 -13.61 2.12 -16.47
CA TRP A 274 -13.03 0.86 -16.92
C TRP A 274 -13.14 0.66 -18.44
N ALA A 275 -13.91 1.51 -19.14
CA ALA A 275 -14.22 1.38 -20.56
C ALA A 275 -14.77 -0.02 -20.90
N ALA A 276 -14.04 -0.80 -21.71
CA ALA A 276 -14.41 -2.17 -22.08
C ALA A 276 -13.91 -3.25 -21.09
N GLU A 277 -13.12 -2.89 -20.07
CA GLU A 277 -12.68 -3.83 -19.03
C GLU A 277 -13.77 -4.05 -17.97
N ARG A 278 -13.68 -5.16 -17.22
CA ARG A 278 -14.62 -5.45 -16.14
C ARG A 278 -14.45 -4.46 -14.99
N PRO A 279 -15.53 -3.84 -14.47
CA PRO A 279 -15.44 -2.87 -13.40
C PRO A 279 -14.89 -3.48 -12.11
N PHE A 280 -14.30 -2.61 -11.28
CA PHE A 280 -13.86 -2.96 -9.94
C PHE A 280 -15.04 -3.49 -9.11
N PRO A 281 -14.89 -4.57 -8.33
CA PRO A 281 -16.02 -5.16 -7.61
C PRO A 281 -16.46 -4.29 -6.43
N GLU A 282 -17.78 -4.06 -6.37
CA GLU A 282 -18.45 -3.34 -5.28
C GLU A 282 -18.90 -4.31 -4.18
N LEU A 283 -18.76 -3.89 -2.92
CA LEU A 283 -19.26 -4.59 -1.76
C LEU A 283 -20.79 -4.39 -1.65
N ARG A 284 -21.54 -5.28 -2.31
CA ARG A 284 -22.99 -5.35 -2.16
C ARG A 284 -23.39 -6.47 -1.20
N PRO A 285 -24.27 -6.24 -0.21
CA PRO A 285 -24.64 -7.25 0.79
C PRO A 285 -25.22 -8.57 0.23
N ASP A 286 -25.80 -8.52 -0.98
CA ASP A 286 -26.44 -9.62 -1.70
C ASP A 286 -25.51 -10.38 -2.66
N GLN A 287 -24.40 -9.76 -3.10
CA GLN A 287 -23.53 -10.28 -4.19
C GLN A 287 -22.07 -10.55 -3.77
N SER A 288 -21.61 -10.03 -2.63
CA SER A 288 -20.20 -10.05 -2.22
C SER A 288 -19.65 -11.40 -1.70
N GLY A 289 -20.48 -12.45 -1.67
CA GLY A 289 -20.10 -13.79 -1.20
C GLY A 289 -19.88 -13.91 0.31
N ILE A 290 -19.72 -12.80 1.04
CA ILE A 290 -19.63 -12.76 2.50
C ILE A 290 -20.51 -11.62 3.05
N PRO A 291 -21.11 -11.75 4.25
CA PRO A 291 -21.93 -10.69 4.82
C PRO A 291 -21.11 -9.44 5.20
N LEU A 292 -21.77 -8.28 5.29
CA LEU A 292 -21.14 -7.01 5.66
C LEU A 292 -20.37 -7.08 7.00
N SER A 293 -20.88 -7.84 7.98
CA SER A 293 -20.20 -8.10 9.25
C SER A 293 -18.89 -8.90 9.08
N GLY A 294 -18.81 -9.74 8.05
CA GLY A 294 -17.58 -10.43 7.62
C GLY A 294 -16.56 -9.45 7.06
N MET A 295 -16.96 -8.57 6.12
CA MET A 295 -16.06 -7.53 5.59
C MET A 295 -15.58 -6.56 6.68
N ALA A 296 -16.46 -6.15 7.59
CA ALA A 296 -16.10 -5.29 8.72
C ALA A 296 -15.04 -5.94 9.64
N ARG A 297 -15.09 -7.27 9.79
CA ARG A 297 -14.05 -8.03 10.49
C ARG A 297 -12.74 -8.06 9.72
N VAL A 298 -12.78 -8.37 8.42
CA VAL A 298 -11.58 -8.41 7.55
C VAL A 298 -10.85 -7.06 7.57
N THR A 299 -11.58 -5.96 7.37
CA THR A 299 -11.02 -4.61 7.45
C THR A 299 -10.43 -4.32 8.84
N ARG A 300 -11.12 -4.65 9.93
CA ARG A 300 -10.62 -4.44 11.30
C ARG A 300 -9.32 -5.19 11.58
N ASP A 301 -9.27 -6.46 11.22
CA ASP A 301 -8.10 -7.31 11.48
C ASP A 301 -6.93 -6.90 10.56
N ALA A 302 -7.19 -6.48 9.32
CA ALA A 302 -6.18 -5.91 8.42
C ALA A 302 -5.60 -4.57 8.92
N LEU A 303 -6.44 -3.64 9.40
CA LEU A 303 -6.00 -2.35 9.98
C LEU A 303 -5.16 -2.54 11.27
N ARG A 304 -5.47 -3.56 12.07
CA ARG A 304 -4.65 -3.94 13.23
C ARG A 304 -3.27 -4.42 12.81
N VAL A 305 -3.20 -5.26 11.78
CA VAL A 305 -1.93 -5.73 11.23
C VAL A 305 -1.13 -4.59 10.60
N GLU A 306 -1.78 -3.67 9.86
CA GLU A 306 -1.14 -2.45 9.34
C GLU A 306 -0.41 -1.69 10.46
N ALA A 307 -1.12 -1.35 11.55
CA ALA A 307 -0.55 -0.62 12.67
C ALA A 307 0.60 -1.38 13.34
N VAL A 308 0.44 -2.67 13.63
CA VAL A 308 1.47 -3.50 14.29
C VAL A 308 2.74 -3.64 13.43
N VAL A 309 2.59 -3.79 12.11
CA VAL A 309 3.72 -3.88 11.18
C VAL A 309 4.42 -2.52 11.05
N MET A 310 3.68 -1.42 10.91
CA MET A 310 4.26 -0.06 10.90
C MET A 310 5.07 0.21 12.17
N THR A 311 4.54 -0.11 13.36
CA THR A 311 5.26 0.09 14.63
C THR A 311 6.59 -0.67 14.66
N LYS A 312 6.58 -1.98 14.40
CA LYS A 312 7.82 -2.79 14.45
C LYS A 312 8.84 -2.41 13.37
N VAL A 313 8.39 -1.99 12.18
CA VAL A 313 9.30 -1.48 11.15
C VAL A 313 9.88 -0.13 11.55
N GLY A 314 9.09 0.75 12.18
CA GLY A 314 9.59 2.01 12.74
C GLY A 314 10.64 1.79 13.84
N GLU A 315 10.44 0.82 14.73
CA GLU A 315 11.45 0.40 15.71
C GLU A 315 12.75 -0.07 15.03
N ALA A 316 12.65 -0.92 14.01
CA ALA A 316 13.81 -1.45 13.28
C ALA A 316 14.56 -0.38 12.49
N VAL A 317 13.84 0.54 11.83
CA VAL A 317 14.39 1.59 10.95
C VAL A 317 14.91 2.79 11.73
N ARG A 318 14.29 3.16 12.86
CA ARG A 318 14.70 4.32 13.68
C ARG A 318 15.57 3.98 14.89
N GLY A 319 15.49 2.77 15.46
CA GLY A 319 16.06 2.48 16.79
C GLY A 319 16.95 1.24 16.94
N GLY A 320 17.00 0.33 15.95
CA GLY A 320 17.57 -1.02 16.16
C GLY A 320 19.04 -1.25 15.78
N SER A 321 19.66 -0.40 14.96
CA SER A 321 20.99 -0.72 14.39
C SER A 321 21.78 0.49 13.90
N VAL A 322 23.07 0.28 13.62
CA VAL A 322 24.00 1.25 12.99
C VAL A 322 23.56 1.69 11.58
N ALA A 323 22.51 1.06 11.02
CA ALA A 323 21.94 1.36 9.71
C ALA A 323 20.68 2.25 9.77
N GLY A 324 20.40 2.89 10.93
CA GLY A 324 19.26 3.79 11.11
C GLY A 324 19.21 4.86 10.02
N THR A 325 18.06 5.02 9.37
CA THR A 325 17.94 5.97 8.26
C THR A 325 17.81 7.37 8.81
N GLY A 326 18.86 8.20 8.71
CA GLY A 326 18.84 9.64 9.04
C GLY A 326 17.98 10.50 8.09
N ASN A 327 16.91 9.91 7.55
CA ASN A 327 15.97 10.48 6.61
C ASN A 327 14.57 9.97 7.03
N GLU A 328 13.86 10.78 7.81
CA GLU A 328 12.52 10.45 8.31
C GLU A 328 11.48 10.26 7.20
N THR A 329 11.68 10.87 6.03
CA THR A 329 10.81 10.65 4.87
C THR A 329 10.94 9.22 4.36
N LEU A 330 12.17 8.73 4.22
CA LEU A 330 12.41 7.33 3.87
C LEU A 330 11.88 6.39 4.95
N ALA A 331 12.05 6.71 6.25
CA ALA A 331 11.50 5.89 7.33
C ALA A 331 9.96 5.77 7.25
N ALA A 332 9.26 6.89 7.14
CA ALA A 332 7.81 6.92 7.00
C ALA A 332 7.31 6.17 5.75
N SER A 333 8.00 6.27 4.62
CA SER A 333 7.72 5.47 3.42
C SER A 333 7.96 3.98 3.62
N LEU A 334 9.06 3.56 4.29
CA LEU A 334 9.36 2.14 4.57
C LEU A 334 8.33 1.51 5.52
N GLU A 335 7.94 2.22 6.57
CA GLU A 335 6.89 1.82 7.52
C GLU A 335 5.56 1.62 6.79
N THR A 336 5.17 2.62 5.99
CA THR A 336 3.94 2.57 5.19
C THR A 336 3.99 1.45 4.16
N ALA A 337 5.15 1.22 3.53
CA ALA A 337 5.32 0.15 2.56
C ALA A 337 5.06 -1.24 3.16
N ALA A 338 5.66 -1.52 4.31
CA ALA A 338 5.45 -2.77 5.03
C ALA A 338 4.02 -2.90 5.57
N GLY A 339 3.52 -1.84 6.22
CA GLY A 339 2.20 -1.81 6.84
C GLY A 339 1.06 -2.02 5.86
N VAL A 340 1.05 -1.26 4.76
CA VAL A 340 0.01 -1.38 3.73
C VAL A 340 0.13 -2.72 3.01
N THR A 341 1.33 -3.19 2.65
CA THR A 341 1.50 -4.53 2.03
C THR A 341 0.91 -5.62 2.93
N ALA A 342 1.23 -5.60 4.22
CA ALA A 342 0.67 -6.54 5.19
C ALA A 342 -0.87 -6.41 5.31
N LYS A 343 -1.41 -5.17 5.31
CA LYS A 343 -2.85 -4.89 5.26
C LYS A 343 -3.49 -5.64 4.08
N LYS A 344 -3.00 -5.45 2.85
CA LYS A 344 -3.60 -6.02 1.63
C LYS A 344 -3.56 -7.55 1.62
N LEU A 345 -2.50 -8.16 2.12
CA LEU A 345 -2.40 -9.62 2.26
C LEU A 345 -3.43 -10.18 3.25
N VAL A 346 -3.66 -9.49 4.38
CA VAL A 346 -4.70 -9.85 5.36
C VAL A 346 -6.10 -9.61 4.81
N GLU A 347 -6.32 -8.53 4.04
CA GLU A 347 -7.60 -8.26 3.37
C GLU A 347 -7.98 -9.41 2.43
N HIS A 348 -7.08 -9.78 1.51
CA HIS A 348 -7.32 -10.85 0.53
C HIS A 348 -7.49 -12.22 1.22
N GLY A 349 -6.58 -12.57 2.13
CA GLY A 349 -6.65 -13.82 2.88
C GLY A 349 -7.90 -13.93 3.76
N GLY A 350 -8.30 -12.85 4.44
CA GLY A 350 -9.49 -12.82 5.27
C GLY A 350 -10.78 -12.90 4.46
N TYR A 351 -10.84 -12.21 3.31
CA TYR A 351 -11.95 -12.28 2.37
C TYR A 351 -12.14 -13.71 1.84
N CYS A 352 -11.08 -14.31 1.28
CA CYS A 352 -11.11 -15.68 0.77
C CYS A 352 -11.45 -16.72 1.84
N TYR A 353 -10.98 -16.55 3.09
CA TYR A 353 -11.33 -17.44 4.19
C TYR A 353 -12.83 -17.38 4.53
N LEU A 354 -13.41 -16.17 4.57
CA LEU A 354 -14.83 -16.00 4.87
C LEU A 354 -15.77 -16.39 3.71
N GLN A 355 -15.30 -16.37 2.46
CA GLN A 355 -16.07 -16.90 1.33
C GLN A 355 -16.29 -18.42 1.46
N VAL A 356 -15.25 -19.17 1.81
CA VAL A 356 -15.35 -20.64 1.92
C VAL A 356 -15.90 -21.09 3.28
N LYS A 357 -15.75 -20.26 4.31
CA LYS A 357 -16.23 -20.52 5.67
C LYS A 357 -16.99 -19.31 6.19
N PRO A 358 -18.19 -19.02 5.65
CA PRO A 358 -19.01 -17.92 6.11
C PRO A 358 -19.33 -18.08 7.60
N PRO A 359 -19.48 -16.97 8.36
CA PRO A 359 -19.92 -17.07 9.74
C PRO A 359 -21.28 -17.75 9.77
N ALA A 360 -21.47 -18.70 10.71
CA ALA A 360 -22.78 -19.31 10.92
C ALA A 360 -23.80 -18.19 11.14
N THR A 361 -24.82 -18.12 10.29
CA THR A 361 -25.96 -17.22 10.47
C THR A 361 -26.59 -17.58 11.81
N GLN A 362 -26.46 -16.68 12.79
CA GLN A 362 -27.24 -16.78 14.01
C GLN A 362 -28.70 -16.65 13.59
N GLY A 363 -29.46 -17.74 13.70
CA GLY A 363 -30.87 -17.74 13.41
C GLY A 363 -31.57 -16.76 14.34
N HIS A 364 -32.11 -15.70 13.76
CA HIS A 364 -32.96 -14.72 14.44
C HIS A 364 -34.43 -15.12 14.29
#